data_AF-A0A8I2YIN2-F1
#
_entry.id   AF-A0A8I2YIN2-F1
#
_cell.length_a   1.000
_cell.length_b   1.000
_cell.length_c   1.000
_cell.angle_alpha   90.00
_cell.angle_beta   90.00
_cell.angle_gamma   90.00
#
_symmetry.space_group_name_H-M   'P 1'
#
loop_
_entity.id
_entity.type
_entity.pdbx_description
1 polymer ?
#
loop_
_entity_poly.entity_id
_entity_poly.type
_entity_poly.pdbx_seq_one_letter_code
_entity_poly.pdbx_strand_id
1 'polypeptide(L)'
;MIRIGEVQFFAQLAETSPDGRSFFNNIAILKLYSEPDQDILKESFQVVATSTFLNSITILDVKAIYSVVAMVPHQIHLLSGFEEERFCMIEKPGLNVSDLGVAYDLNEDDNNTDINTE
;
A
#
# COMPACT_ATOMS: atom_id res chain seq x y z
N MET A 1 -0.37 7.97 7.49
CA MET A 1 -0.78 7.00 6.45
C MET A 1 0.50 6.42 5.85
N ILE A 2 0.65 5.11 5.87
CA ILE A 2 1.84 4.41 5.34
C ILE A 2 1.70 4.31 3.82
N ARG A 3 2.80 4.51 3.09
CA ARG A 3 2.86 4.36 1.63
C ARG A 3 3.89 3.30 1.28
N ILE A 4 3.61 2.53 0.23
CA ILE A 4 4.54 1.52 -0.28
C ILE A 4 5.16 2.06 -1.57
N GLY A 5 6.46 1.84 -1.74
CA GLY A 5 7.17 2.21 -2.95
C GLY A 5 8.35 1.29 -3.22
N GLU A 6 8.69 1.11 -4.49
CA GLU A 6 9.88 0.41 -4.93
C GLU A 6 11.06 1.39 -4.96
N VAL A 7 12.09 1.11 -4.17
CA VAL A 7 13.34 1.89 -4.20
C VAL A 7 14.06 1.63 -5.52
N GLN A 8 14.20 2.67 -6.33
CA GLN A 8 14.95 2.62 -7.58
C GLN A 8 16.45 2.84 -7.32
N PHE A 9 16.77 3.81 -6.46
CA PHE A 9 18.16 4.18 -6.15
C PHE A 9 18.31 4.68 -4.72
N PHE A 10 19.49 4.43 -4.15
CA PHE A 10 20.00 5.15 -2.99
C PHE A 10 21.05 6.15 -3.47
N ALA A 11 21.05 7.36 -2.91
CA ALA A 11 21.99 8.41 -3.27
C ALA A 11 22.35 9.28 -2.06
N GLN A 12 23.43 10.04 -2.21
CA GLN A 12 23.78 11.11 -1.27
C GLN A 12 23.57 12.46 -1.96
N LEU A 13 22.76 13.31 -1.35
CA LEU A 13 22.52 14.67 -1.81
C LEU A 13 23.37 15.64 -0.99
N ALA A 14 24.23 16.40 -1.67
CA ALA A 14 24.96 17.48 -1.04
C ALA A 14 24.02 18.66 -0.77
N GLU A 15 23.97 19.10 0.48
CA GLU A 15 23.22 20.28 0.89
C GLU A 15 24.17 21.26 1.57
N THR A 16 23.86 22.55 1.44
CA THR A 16 24.61 23.62 2.11
C THR A 16 23.69 24.26 3.12
N SER A 17 24.07 24.20 4.39
CA SER A 17 23.31 24.86 5.46
C SER A 17 23.43 26.39 5.34
N PRO A 18 22.50 27.15 5.94
CA PRO A 18 22.50 28.61 5.87
C PRO A 18 23.78 29.28 6.39
N ASP A 19 24.56 28.58 7.22
CA ASP A 19 25.85 29.01 7.75
C ASP A 19 27.06 28.65 6.85
N GLY A 20 26.81 28.11 5.65
CA GLY A 20 27.82 27.80 4.65
C GLY A 20 28.52 26.45 4.81
N ARG A 21 28.12 25.62 5.77
CA ARG A 21 28.66 24.26 5.91
C ARG A 21 27.99 23.31 4.91
N SER A 22 28.78 22.47 4.26
CA SER A 22 28.25 21.42 3.39
C SER A 22 28.10 20.12 4.17
N PHE A 23 26.98 19.43 3.97
CA PHE A 23 26.72 18.10 4.51
C PHE A 23 26.02 17.25 3.45
N PHE A 24 25.98 15.94 3.67
CA PHE A 24 25.33 14.99 2.77
C PHE A 24 24.14 14.35 3.46
N ASN A 25 23.00 14.35 2.78
CA ASN A 25 21.81 13.61 3.16
C ASN A 25 21.72 12.31 2.38
N ASN A 26 21.54 11.19 3.10
CA ASN A 26 21.27 9.91 2.46
C ASN A 26 19.80 9.88 2.07
N ILE A 27 19.54 9.75 0.77
CA ILE A 27 18.19 9.74 0.21
C ILE A 27 17.90 8.42 -0.50
N ALA A 28 16.63 8.05 -0.53
CA ALA A 28 16.10 7.03 -1.40
C ALA A 28 15.18 7.68 -2.45
N ILE A 29 15.27 7.20 -3.68
CA ILE A 29 14.40 7.58 -4.79
C ILE A 29 13.48 6.39 -5.07
N LEU A 30 12.17 6.63 -5.02
CA LEU A 30 11.16 5.58 -5.08
C LEU A 30 10.15 5.84 -6.21
N LYS A 31 9.63 4.76 -6.78
CA LYS A 31 8.34 4.75 -7.49
C LYS A 31 7.28 4.25 -6.51
N LEU A 32 6.22 5.03 -6.33
CA LEU A 32 5.17 4.65 -5.39
C LEU A 32 4.22 3.64 -6.01
N TYR A 33 3.69 2.76 -5.18
CA TYR A 33 2.49 2.01 -5.51
C TYR A 33 1.24 2.83 -5.15
N SER A 34 0.13 2.55 -5.81
CA SER A 34 -1.18 3.04 -5.42
C SER A 34 -1.57 2.49 -4.05
N GLU A 35 -2.58 3.11 -3.43
CA GLU A 35 -3.28 2.44 -2.33
C GLU A 35 -3.85 1.10 -2.81
N PRO A 36 -3.95 0.09 -1.92
CA PRO A 36 -4.56 -1.19 -2.27
C PRO A 36 -5.99 -0.99 -2.76
N ASP A 37 -6.35 -1.72 -3.81
CA ASP A 37 -7.72 -1.80 -4.32
C ASP A 37 -8.65 -2.33 -3.22
N GLN A 38 -9.58 -1.47 -2.79
CA GLN A 38 -10.43 -1.75 -1.63
C GLN A 38 -11.49 -2.82 -1.93
N ASP A 39 -11.93 -2.94 -3.19
CA ASP A 39 -12.93 -3.94 -3.58
C ASP A 39 -12.31 -5.33 -3.54
N ILE A 40 -11.12 -5.49 -4.13
CA ILE A 40 -10.39 -6.77 -4.10
C ILE A 40 -10.01 -7.13 -2.66
N LEU A 41 -9.58 -6.15 -1.85
CA LEU A 41 -9.23 -6.40 -0.46
C LEU A 41 -10.47 -6.84 0.34
N LYS A 42 -11.64 -6.23 0.12
CA LYS A 42 -12.88 -6.60 0.79
C LYS A 42 -13.37 -8.00 0.37
N GLU A 43 -13.44 -8.27 -0.93
CA GLU A 43 -13.89 -9.56 -1.47
C GLU A 43 -12.94 -10.71 -1.10
N SER A 44 -11.66 -10.43 -0.91
CA SER A 44 -10.67 -11.41 -0.44
C SER A 44 -10.60 -11.55 1.08
N PHE A 45 -11.56 -10.99 1.84
CA PHE A 45 -11.54 -10.99 3.31
C PHE A 45 -10.24 -10.44 3.90
N GLN A 46 -9.72 -9.36 3.31
CA GLN A 46 -8.48 -8.67 3.69
C GLN A 46 -7.20 -9.49 3.49
N VAL A 47 -7.25 -10.56 2.70
CA VAL A 47 -6.08 -11.42 2.44
C VAL A 47 -5.22 -10.88 1.30
N VAL A 48 -5.84 -10.28 0.28
CA VAL A 48 -5.14 -9.90 -0.97
C VAL A 48 -5.15 -8.38 -1.13
N ALA A 49 -4.03 -7.75 -0.80
CA ALA A 49 -3.80 -6.32 -1.04
C ALA A 49 -3.07 -6.12 -2.37
N THR A 50 -3.77 -5.60 -3.37
CA THR A 50 -3.24 -5.37 -4.73
C THR A 50 -3.12 -3.90 -5.04
N SER A 51 -1.99 -3.50 -5.59
CA SER A 51 -1.73 -2.13 -6.04
C SER A 51 -1.21 -2.08 -7.47
N THR A 52 -1.26 -0.91 -8.08
CA THR A 52 -0.57 -0.61 -9.35
C THR A 52 0.58 0.36 -9.10
N PHE A 53 1.48 0.57 -10.08
CA PHE A 53 2.46 1.65 -9.97
C PHE A 53 1.82 3.01 -10.21
N LEU A 54 2.20 3.99 -9.39
CA LEU A 54 2.00 5.39 -9.68
C LEU A 54 3.15 5.86 -10.58
N ASN A 55 2.81 6.62 -11.62
CA ASN A 55 3.79 7.29 -12.49
C ASN A 55 4.40 8.53 -11.81
N SER A 56 4.74 8.43 -10.52
CA SER A 56 5.31 9.50 -9.71
C SER A 56 6.60 9.03 -9.05
N ILE A 57 7.57 9.95 -8.99
CA ILE A 57 8.85 9.75 -8.30
C ILE A 57 8.78 10.47 -6.97
N THR A 58 9.19 9.79 -5.90
CA THR A 58 9.28 10.36 -4.56
C THR A 58 10.71 10.25 -4.05
N ILE A 59 11.18 11.27 -3.35
CA ILE A 59 12.49 11.32 -2.71
C ILE A 59 12.28 11.49 -1.22
N LEU A 60 12.94 10.67 -0.40
CA LEU A 60 12.88 10.74 1.06
C LEU A 60 14.25 10.44 1.69
N ASP A 61 14.44 10.88 2.93
CA ASP A 61 15.58 10.42 3.75
C ASP A 61 15.44 8.91 3.96
N VAL A 62 16.53 8.15 3.74
CA VAL A 62 16.55 6.69 3.92
C VAL A 62 16.03 6.24 5.30
N LYS A 63 16.19 7.07 6.33
CA LYS A 63 15.71 6.79 7.70
C LYS A 63 14.19 6.85 7.85
N ALA A 64 13.48 7.40 6.87
CA ALA A 64 12.02 7.40 6.84
C ALA A 64 11.44 6.05 6.36
N ILE A 65 12.28 5.12 5.87
CA ILE A 65 11.84 3.77 5.50
C ILE A 65 11.59 2.97 6.78
N TYR A 66 10.32 2.63 7.03
CA TYR A 66 9.91 1.92 8.24
C TYR A 66 10.16 0.40 8.15
N SER A 67 9.92 -0.19 6.98
CA SER A 67 10.02 -1.64 6.76
C SER A 67 10.25 -1.94 5.28
N VAL A 68 10.67 -3.17 4.99
CA VAL A 68 10.75 -3.72 3.63
C VAL A 68 9.71 -4.83 3.50
N VAL A 69 8.89 -4.74 2.47
CA VAL A 69 7.85 -5.72 2.13
C VAL A 69 8.13 -6.31 0.76
N ALA A 70 7.58 -7.49 0.49
CA ALA A 70 7.60 -8.07 -0.84
C ALA A 70 6.36 -7.63 -1.62
N MET A 71 6.59 -7.01 -2.78
CA MET A 71 5.55 -6.70 -3.76
C MET A 71 5.75 -7.64 -4.94
N VAL A 72 4.83 -8.57 -5.15
CA VAL A 72 4.94 -9.60 -6.18
C VAL A 72 4.02 -9.27 -7.35
N PRO A 73 4.54 -9.12 -8.58
CA PRO A 73 3.70 -8.93 -9.75
C PRO A 73 2.87 -10.20 -10.02
N HIS A 74 1.59 -10.00 -10.31
CA HIS A 74 0.63 -11.05 -10.61
C HIS A 74 -0.35 -10.58 -11.70
N GLN A 75 -0.75 -11.47 -12.59
CA GLN A 75 -1.85 -11.22 -13.52
C GLN A 75 -3.16 -11.54 -12.81
N ILE A 76 -4.02 -10.54 -12.62
CA ILE A 76 -5.27 -10.69 -11.88
C ILE A 76 -6.44 -10.46 -12.83
N HIS A 77 -7.42 -11.37 -12.79
CA HIS A 77 -8.71 -11.15 -13.40
C HIS A 77 -9.53 -10.19 -12.53
N LEU A 78 -9.76 -8.99 -13.06
CA LEU A 78 -10.62 -8.03 -12.40
C LEU A 78 -12.09 -8.44 -12.54
N LEU A 79 -12.92 -7.92 -11.65
CA LEU A 79 -14.38 -8.07 -11.72
C LEU A 79 -14.99 -7.52 -13.03
N SER A 80 -14.25 -6.64 -13.73
CA SER A 80 -14.60 -6.13 -15.06
C SER A 80 -14.37 -7.15 -16.20
N GLY A 81 -13.74 -8.30 -15.92
CA GLY A 81 -13.46 -9.36 -16.89
C GLY A 81 -12.12 -9.20 -17.65
N PHE A 82 -11.35 -8.15 -17.37
CA PHE A 82 -10.02 -7.96 -17.95
C PHE A 82 -8.92 -8.51 -17.04
N GLU A 83 -7.85 -9.06 -17.63
CA GLU A 83 -6.60 -9.31 -16.93
C GLU A 83 -5.78 -8.02 -16.86
N GLU A 84 -5.29 -7.71 -15.67
CA GLU A 84 -4.36 -6.61 -15.44
C GLU A 84 -3.18 -7.11 -14.60
N GLU A 85 -1.98 -6.62 -14.93
CA GLU A 85 -0.81 -6.82 -14.07
C GLU A 85 -0.93 -5.94 -12.83
N ARG A 86 -0.97 -6.57 -11.66
CA ARG A 86 -1.01 -5.90 -10.37
C ARG A 86 0.07 -6.42 -9.45
N PHE A 87 0.38 -5.66 -8.41
CA PHE A 87 1.39 -6.01 -7.42
C PHE A 87 0.71 -6.39 -6.12
N CYS A 88 0.86 -7.65 -5.72
CA CYS A 88 0.33 -8.16 -4.47
C CYS A 88 1.36 -7.95 -3.36
N MET A 89 0.94 -7.33 -2.27
CA MET A 89 1.77 -7.28 -1.07
C MET A 89 1.71 -8.64 -0.37
N ILE A 90 2.88 -9.25 -0.16
CA ILE A 90 2.98 -10.42 0.73
C ILE A 90 3.39 -9.92 2.10
N GLU A 91 2.53 -10.20 3.09
CA GLU A 91 2.84 -9.87 4.49
C GLU A 91 4.16 -10.54 4.89
N LYS A 92 5.11 -9.75 5.39
CA LYS A 92 6.24 -10.32 6.12
C LYS A 92 5.68 -10.79 7.48
N PRO A 93 5.84 -12.07 7.87
CA PRO A 93 5.37 -12.54 9.16
C PRO A 93 5.84 -11.59 10.28
N GLY A 94 4.88 -11.06 11.05
CA GLY A 94 5.13 -10.14 12.17
C GLY A 94 5.14 -8.64 11.83
N LEU A 95 4.73 -8.24 10.63
CA LEU A 95 4.40 -6.84 10.34
C LEU A 95 2.95 -6.59 10.78
N ASN A 96 2.69 -5.61 11.65
CA ASN A 96 1.33 -5.33 12.09
C ASN A 96 0.51 -4.75 10.92
N VAL A 97 -0.39 -5.57 10.38
CA VAL A 97 -1.24 -5.26 9.21
C VAL A 97 -2.47 -4.42 9.57
N SER A 98 -2.67 -4.05 10.85
CA SER A 98 -3.84 -3.29 11.29
C SER A 98 -4.03 -1.95 10.57
N ASP A 99 -2.98 -1.37 10.01
CA ASP A 99 -3.04 -0.09 9.27
C ASP A 99 -3.46 -0.24 7.79
N LEU A 100 -3.61 -1.47 7.30
CA LEU A 100 -3.97 -1.78 5.90
C LEU A 100 -5.45 -2.16 5.72
N GLY A 101 -6.17 -2.39 6.83
CA GLY A 101 -7.54 -2.86 6.81
C GLY A 101 -8.56 -1.76 6.52
N VAL A 102 -9.56 -2.10 5.70
CA VAL A 102 -10.83 -1.37 5.62
C VAL A 102 -11.53 -1.50 6.97
N ALA A 103 -12.12 -0.42 7.49
CA ALA A 103 -13.03 -0.55 8.63
C ALA A 103 -14.15 -1.51 8.25
N TYR A 104 -14.34 -2.58 9.03
CA TYR A 104 -15.51 -3.44 8.87
C TYR A 104 -16.74 -2.63 9.30
N ASP A 105 -17.61 -2.27 8.34
CA ASP A 105 -18.96 -1.82 8.67
C ASP A 105 -19.73 -3.04 9.18
N LEU A 106 -19.83 -3.15 10.51
CA LEU A 106 -20.64 -4.17 11.20
C LEU A 106 -22.14 -3.87 11.15
N ASN A 107 -22.58 -2.96 10.28
CA ASN A 107 -23.96 -2.50 10.22
C ASN A 107 -24.48 -2.69 8.81
N GLU A 108 -25.10 -3.83 8.55
CA GLU A 108 -26.39 -3.92 7.86
C GLU A 108 -26.93 -5.35 7.96
N ASP A 109 -28.23 -5.44 8.25
CA ASP A 109 -29.10 -6.62 8.24
C ASP A 109 -29.20 -7.50 9.50
N ASP A 110 -29.82 -6.94 10.55
CA ASP A 110 -30.76 -7.69 11.38
C ASP A 110 -32.10 -6.93 11.49
N ASN A 111 -32.87 -6.97 10.41
CA ASN A 111 -34.32 -6.71 10.45
C ASN A 111 -35.01 -7.86 9.72
N ASN A 112 -34.87 -9.06 10.30
CA ASN A 112 -35.70 -10.19 9.91
C ASN A 112 -37.16 -9.84 10.21
N THR A 113 -37.98 -9.89 9.16
CA THR A 113 -39.37 -9.49 9.19
C THR A 113 -40.19 -10.66 9.75
N ASP A 114 -40.62 -10.56 11.01
CA ASP A 114 -41.56 -11.53 11.58
C ASP A 114 -42.97 -11.27 11.02
N ILE A 115 -43.27 -11.93 9.89
CA ILE A 115 -44.63 -12.08 9.38
C ILE A 115 -45.26 -13.24 10.18
N ASN A 116 -45.95 -12.90 11.27
CA ASN A 116 -46.83 -13.85 11.96
C ASN A 116 -48.01 -14.21 11.05
N THR A 117 -48.10 -15.48 10.70
CA THR A 117 -49.29 -16.11 10.12
C THR A 117 -49.80 -17.14 11.13
N GLU A 118 -51.13 -17.17 11.29
CA GLU A 118 -51.98 -17.91 12.25
C GLU A 118 -52.27 -17.25 13.60
#